data_AF-A0A8J3XNY5-F1
#
_entry.id   AF-A0A8J3XNY5-F1
#
_cell.length_a   1.000
_cell.length_b   1.000
_cell.length_c   1.000
_cell.angle_alpha   90.00
_cell.angle_beta   90.00
_cell.angle_gamma   90.00
#
_symmetry.space_group_name_H-M   'P 1'
#
loop_
_entity.id
_entity.type
_entity.pdbx_description
1 polymer ?
#
loop_
_entity_poly.entity_id
_entity_poly.type
_entity_poly.pdbx_seq_one_letter_code
_entity_poly.pdbx_strand_id
1 'polypeptide(L)'
;MKTLAVLLAGTAIAAGPTAAFAGTLPPPPQPSGVTAVNPAAPVAPAAEIPPAVAVVPGSKLPQGAPAVKVPPAAPVVPGTKLPPAASTTPVSKIRPIANRTRALILTYAAGEAAKPERYAVLSCPASFAPLRERDEACGVVNRVKGDLTQLKPSQNTFCPMMFSPVTVTAHGIWDGRYVDFKHTFGNACEMHSATGSVFDI
;
A
#
# COMPACT_ATOMS: atom_id res chain seq x y z
N MET A 1 -40.94 54.95 -39.31
CA MET A 1 -39.98 54.01 -38.71
C MET A 1 -40.59 53.57 -37.37
N LYS A 2 -41.67 52.78 -37.32
CA LYS A 2 -41.77 51.32 -37.41
C LYS A 2 -40.82 50.57 -36.45
N THR A 3 -41.37 50.16 -35.29
CA THR A 3 -41.08 48.93 -34.49
C THR A 3 -39.66 48.76 -33.92
N LEU A 4 -39.38 48.18 -32.74
CA LEU A 4 -40.07 47.15 -31.95
C LEU A 4 -39.47 47.15 -30.53
N ALA A 5 -40.30 46.96 -29.51
CA ALA A 5 -39.89 46.69 -28.14
C ALA A 5 -39.31 45.28 -28.00
N VAL A 6 -38.25 45.10 -27.20
CA VAL A 6 -37.89 43.80 -26.63
C VAL A 6 -37.80 43.97 -25.12
N LEU A 7 -38.85 43.50 -24.44
CA LEU A 7 -38.89 43.30 -23.00
C LEU A 7 -37.90 42.18 -22.62
N LEU A 8 -36.94 42.51 -21.76
CA LEU A 8 -36.12 41.54 -21.02
C LEU A 8 -37.02 40.84 -19.99
N ALA A 9 -37.61 39.71 -20.37
CA ALA A 9 -38.23 38.78 -19.43
C ALA A 9 -37.11 37.97 -18.75
N GLY A 10 -36.76 38.36 -17.53
CA GLY A 10 -35.92 37.56 -16.63
C GLY A 10 -36.71 36.35 -16.13
N THR A 11 -36.40 35.17 -16.66
CA THR A 11 -36.89 33.90 -16.13
C THR A 11 -36.09 33.55 -14.87
N ALA A 12 -36.74 33.70 -13.72
CA ALA A 12 -36.29 33.14 -12.45
C ALA A 12 -36.31 31.60 -12.54
N ILE A 13 -35.14 30.97 -12.45
CA ILE A 13 -35.00 29.52 -12.36
C ILE A 13 -35.41 29.12 -10.95
N ALA A 14 -36.54 28.41 -10.84
CA ALA A 14 -37.02 27.85 -9.59
C ALA A 14 -36.02 26.82 -9.05
N ALA A 15 -35.52 27.05 -7.83
CA ALA A 15 -34.76 26.09 -7.06
C ALA A 15 -35.68 24.89 -6.73
N GLY A 16 -35.31 23.70 -7.23
CA GLY A 16 -35.96 22.45 -6.86
C GLY A 16 -35.76 22.12 -5.37
N PRO A 17 -36.61 21.24 -4.80
CA PRO A 17 -36.59 20.95 -3.38
C PRO A 17 -35.30 20.22 -3.00
N THR A 18 -34.57 20.80 -2.04
CA THR A 18 -33.49 20.15 -1.32
C THR A 18 -34.04 18.95 -0.55
N ALA A 19 -33.86 17.76 -1.09
CA ALA A 19 -34.06 16.52 -0.35
C ALA A 19 -33.01 16.43 0.76
N ALA A 20 -33.38 16.85 1.96
CA ALA A 20 -32.62 16.61 3.17
C ALA A 20 -32.62 15.10 3.46
N PHE A 21 -31.54 14.41 3.09
CA PHE A 21 -31.27 13.06 3.55
C PHE A 21 -30.92 13.11 5.04
N ALA A 22 -31.94 13.00 5.89
CA ALA A 22 -31.79 12.65 7.30
C ALA A 22 -31.48 11.15 7.43
N GLY A 23 -30.34 10.73 6.89
CA GLY A 23 -29.80 9.39 7.11
C GLY A 23 -29.00 9.41 8.41
N THR A 24 -29.54 8.80 9.46
CA THR A 24 -28.76 8.50 10.67
C THR A 24 -27.60 7.59 10.26
N LEU A 25 -26.36 8.11 10.35
CA LEU A 25 -25.16 7.31 10.13
C LEU A 25 -25.17 6.11 11.10
N PRO A 26 -24.94 4.87 10.62
CA PRO A 26 -24.72 3.75 11.53
C PRO A 26 -23.46 4.02 12.37
N PRO A 27 -23.46 3.66 13.67
CA PRO A 27 -22.29 3.85 14.53
C PRO A 27 -21.09 3.04 14.01
N PRO A 28 -19.85 3.54 14.18
CA PRO A 28 -18.66 2.81 13.78
C PRO A 28 -18.58 1.47 14.51
N PRO A 29 -18.10 0.39 13.84
CA PRO A 29 -17.89 -0.90 14.49
C PRO A 29 -16.88 -0.73 15.63
N GLN A 30 -17.32 -0.99 16.86
CA GLN A 30 -16.45 -1.03 18.03
C GLN A 30 -15.48 -2.21 17.89
N PRO A 31 -14.19 -2.06 18.23
CA PRO A 31 -13.26 -3.17 18.27
C PRO A 31 -13.59 -4.07 19.46
N SER A 32 -14.51 -5.02 19.26
CA SER A 32 -14.71 -6.14 20.17
C SER A 32 -13.49 -7.05 20.09
N GLY A 33 -12.61 -6.99 21.08
CA GLY A 33 -11.59 -8.02 21.30
C GLY A 33 -10.14 -7.58 21.25
N VAL A 34 -9.77 -6.40 21.76
CA VAL A 34 -8.39 -6.20 22.22
C VAL A 34 -8.23 -6.89 23.58
N THR A 35 -7.91 -8.18 23.55
CA THR A 35 -7.45 -8.89 24.74
C THR A 35 -6.19 -8.17 25.24
N ALA A 36 -6.26 -7.59 26.44
CA ALA A 36 -5.11 -6.96 27.07
C ALA A 36 -3.98 -7.99 27.15
N VAL A 37 -2.85 -7.69 26.51
CA VAL A 37 -1.65 -8.52 26.62
C VAL A 37 -1.15 -8.39 28.05
N ASN A 38 -1.34 -9.45 28.84
CA ASN A 38 -0.89 -9.49 30.23
C ASN A 38 0.64 -9.75 30.23
N PRO A 39 1.49 -8.83 30.73
CA PRO A 39 2.94 -8.98 30.68
C PRO A 39 3.49 -10.08 31.60
N ALA A 40 2.63 -10.76 32.36
CA ALA A 40 3.02 -11.78 33.35
C ALA A 40 2.83 -13.24 32.89
N ALA A 41 2.49 -13.50 31.62
CA ALA A 41 2.38 -14.88 31.15
C ALA A 41 3.79 -15.52 31.04
N PRO A 42 4.06 -16.67 31.69
CA PRO A 42 5.34 -17.35 31.58
C PRO A 42 5.54 -17.83 30.13
N VAL A 43 6.66 -17.45 29.53
CA VAL A 43 7.07 -17.91 28.21
C VAL A 43 7.40 -19.40 28.32
N ALA A 44 6.59 -20.25 27.70
CA ALA A 44 6.91 -21.67 27.56
C ALA A 44 8.21 -21.81 26.74
N PRO A 45 9.15 -22.69 27.14
CA PRO A 45 10.39 -22.89 26.39
C PRO A 45 10.10 -23.47 25.01
N ALA A 46 10.91 -23.04 24.05
CA ALA A 46 10.87 -23.39 22.64
C ALA A 46 10.69 -24.90 22.42
N ALA A 47 9.71 -25.25 21.59
CA ALA A 47 9.64 -26.56 20.97
C ALA A 47 10.91 -26.79 20.13
N GLU A 48 11.57 -27.93 20.37
CA GLU A 48 12.77 -28.37 19.67
C GLU A 48 12.53 -28.43 18.15
N ILE A 49 13.45 -27.80 17.40
CA ILE A 49 13.53 -27.91 15.95
C ILE A 49 14.13 -29.30 15.64
N PRO A 50 13.47 -30.17 14.85
CA PRO A 50 14.01 -31.49 14.51
C PRO A 50 15.26 -31.35 13.63
N PRO A 51 16.31 -32.19 13.80
CA PRO A 51 17.50 -32.10 12.99
C PRO A 51 17.33 -32.74 11.60
N ALA A 52 17.93 -32.05 10.63
CA ALA A 52 18.52 -32.55 9.38
C ALA A 52 17.59 -33.13 8.30
N VAL A 53 17.28 -32.27 7.32
CA VAL A 53 17.11 -32.67 5.92
C VAL A 53 18.41 -33.35 5.46
N ALA A 54 18.28 -34.57 4.95
CA ALA A 54 19.39 -35.32 4.35
C ALA A 54 20.00 -34.56 3.17
N VAL A 55 21.31 -34.30 3.25
CA VAL A 55 22.10 -33.71 2.17
C VAL A 55 22.19 -34.70 1.01
N VAL A 56 21.71 -34.28 -0.16
CA VAL A 56 21.83 -35.03 -1.42
C VAL A 56 23.29 -34.97 -1.91
N PRO A 57 23.93 -36.07 -2.32
CA PRO A 57 25.26 -36.01 -2.91
C PRO A 57 25.16 -35.49 -4.36
N GLY A 58 25.74 -34.32 -4.66
CA GLY A 58 25.85 -33.84 -6.05
C GLY A 58 26.04 -32.34 -6.27
N SER A 59 25.94 -31.49 -5.25
CA SER A 59 26.09 -30.04 -5.44
C SER A 59 27.56 -29.63 -5.52
N LYS A 60 28.02 -29.36 -6.74
CA LYS A 60 29.34 -28.79 -7.06
C LYS A 60 29.52 -27.45 -6.33
N LEU A 61 30.53 -27.33 -5.47
CA LEU A 61 30.91 -26.06 -4.82
C LEU A 61 31.29 -25.00 -5.88
N PRO A 62 30.90 -23.72 -5.69
CA PRO A 62 31.46 -22.63 -6.48
C PRO A 62 32.95 -22.48 -6.15
N GLN A 63 33.80 -22.86 -7.10
CA GLN A 63 35.24 -22.63 -7.04
C GLN A 63 35.49 -21.16 -7.40
N GLY A 64 35.77 -20.32 -6.41
CA GLY A 64 36.02 -18.91 -6.68
C GLY A 64 36.13 -18.00 -5.47
N ALA A 65 36.69 -18.47 -4.36
CA ALA A 65 37.18 -17.56 -3.32
C ALA A 65 38.71 -17.48 -3.45
N PRO A 66 39.32 -16.30 -3.64
CA PRO A 66 40.77 -16.19 -3.60
C PRO A 66 41.26 -16.59 -2.21
N ALA A 67 42.32 -17.38 -2.16
CA ALA A 67 42.94 -17.83 -0.93
C ALA A 67 43.41 -16.61 -0.11
N VAL A 68 42.62 -16.21 0.90
CA VAL A 68 43.09 -15.27 1.92
C VAL A 68 44.19 -15.98 2.67
N LYS A 69 45.43 -15.53 2.49
CA LYS A 69 46.60 -16.03 3.19
C LYS A 69 46.44 -15.68 4.67
N VAL A 70 45.92 -16.61 5.47
CA VAL A 70 45.86 -16.48 6.93
C VAL A 70 47.31 -16.50 7.43
N PRO A 71 47.83 -15.42 8.04
CA PRO A 71 49.15 -15.45 8.64
C PRO A 71 49.16 -16.44 9.82
N PRO A 72 50.24 -17.20 10.04
CA PRO A 72 50.33 -18.08 11.20
C PRO A 72 50.23 -17.24 12.49
N ALA A 73 49.46 -17.77 13.45
CA ALA A 73 49.25 -17.18 14.76
C ALA A 73 50.59 -16.81 15.41
N ALA A 74 50.77 -15.52 15.70
CA ALA A 74 51.91 -15.05 16.47
C ALA A 74 51.85 -15.65 17.90
N PRO A 75 53.01 -16.00 18.50
CA PRO A 75 53.04 -16.51 19.87
C PRO A 75 52.52 -15.44 20.85
N VAL A 76 51.59 -15.86 21.70
CA VAL A 76 51.03 -15.02 22.78
C VAL A 76 52.13 -14.80 23.82
N VAL A 77 52.66 -13.58 23.89
CA VAL A 77 53.66 -13.20 24.89
C VAL A 77 52.94 -12.80 26.19
N PRO A 78 53.26 -13.39 27.36
CA PRO A 78 52.72 -12.92 28.63
C PRO A 78 53.31 -11.54 28.96
N GLY A 79 52.46 -10.52 29.08
CA GLY A 79 52.87 -9.18 29.54
C GLY A 79 52.55 -8.01 28.61
N THR A 80 51.94 -8.24 27.44
CA THR A 80 51.49 -7.16 26.56
C THR A 80 50.26 -6.47 27.18
N LYS A 81 50.42 -5.20 27.56
CA LYS A 81 49.31 -4.34 28.01
C LYS A 81 48.24 -4.29 26.92
N LEU A 82 47.02 -4.76 27.21
CA LEU A 82 45.91 -4.73 26.27
C LEU A 82 45.77 -3.30 25.70
N PRO A 83 45.67 -3.12 24.37
CA PRO A 83 45.28 -1.83 23.83
C PRO A 83 43.91 -1.46 24.39
N PRO A 84 43.65 -0.17 24.69
CA PRO A 84 42.34 0.26 25.14
C PRO A 84 41.30 -0.16 24.10
N ALA A 85 40.19 -0.72 24.57
CA ALA A 85 39.09 -1.22 23.76
C ALA A 85 38.77 -0.21 22.65
N ALA A 86 38.84 -0.66 21.40
CA ALA A 86 38.44 0.13 20.25
C ALA A 86 37.02 0.64 20.50
N SER A 87 36.86 1.97 20.40
CA SER A 87 35.61 2.67 20.63
C SER A 87 34.47 1.97 19.90
N THR A 88 33.53 1.42 20.64
CA THR A 88 32.24 0.98 20.11
C THR A 88 31.57 2.22 19.50
N THR A 89 31.56 2.31 18.18
CA THR A 89 30.76 3.31 17.48
C THR A 89 29.32 3.15 17.97
N PRO A 90 28.66 4.23 18.42
CA PRO A 90 27.28 4.12 18.87
C PRO A 90 26.44 3.58 17.71
N VAL A 91 25.73 2.48 17.96
CA VAL A 91 24.74 1.92 17.03
C VAL A 91 23.80 3.05 16.65
N SER A 92 23.78 3.39 15.36
CA SER A 92 22.95 4.47 14.83
C SER A 92 21.52 4.21 15.27
N LYS A 93 20.90 5.19 15.96
CA LYS A 93 19.52 5.07 16.46
C LYS A 93 18.62 4.61 15.32
N ILE A 94 18.04 3.41 15.43
CA ILE A 94 17.00 2.97 14.52
C ILE A 94 15.85 3.95 14.66
N ARG A 95 15.72 4.87 13.71
CA ARG A 95 14.57 5.75 13.62
C ARG A 95 13.39 4.88 13.19
N PRO A 96 12.35 4.71 14.01
CA PRO A 96 11.16 4.00 13.56
C PRO A 96 10.63 4.69 12.31
N ILE A 97 10.27 3.89 11.30
CA ILE A 97 9.76 4.34 9.99
C ILE A 97 8.31 4.81 10.18
N ALA A 98 8.07 5.76 11.07
CA ALA A 98 6.72 6.17 11.46
C ALA A 98 6.01 7.03 10.40
N ASN A 99 6.64 7.32 9.25
CA ASN A 99 6.06 8.19 8.22
C ASN A 99 6.55 7.89 6.79
N ARG A 100 6.91 6.63 6.50
CA ARG A 100 7.22 6.22 5.11
C ARG A 100 6.49 4.97 4.64
N THR A 101 5.63 4.37 5.48
CA THR A 101 4.90 3.19 5.06
C THR A 101 3.82 3.61 4.07
N ARG A 102 4.00 3.22 2.81
CA ARG A 102 3.02 3.37 1.74
C ARG A 102 2.83 2.01 1.12
N ALA A 103 1.86 1.28 1.64
CA ALA A 103 1.54 -0.06 1.24
C ALA A 103 0.02 -0.21 1.17
N LEU A 104 -0.49 -0.54 -0.01
CA LEU A 104 -1.90 -0.78 -0.27
C LEU A 104 -2.07 -2.18 -0.85
N ILE A 105 -3.06 -2.89 -0.35
CA ILE A 105 -3.59 -4.11 -0.94
C ILE A 105 -4.74 -3.68 -1.84
N LEU A 106 -4.64 -4.02 -3.12
CA LEU A 106 -5.60 -3.70 -4.16
C LEU A 106 -6.35 -4.96 -4.53
N THR A 107 -7.66 -4.86 -4.72
CA THR A 107 -8.47 -5.97 -5.22
C THR A 107 -9.35 -5.53 -6.37
N TYR A 108 -9.60 -6.44 -7.29
CA TYR A 108 -10.53 -6.27 -8.39
C TYR A 108 -11.54 -7.41 -8.37
N ALA A 109 -12.82 -7.08 -8.52
CA ALA A 109 -13.93 -8.01 -8.62
C ALA A 109 -14.83 -7.63 -9.80
N ALA A 110 -15.15 -8.60 -10.67
CA ALA A 110 -16.12 -8.40 -11.74
C ALA A 110 -17.54 -8.54 -11.19
N GLY A 111 -18.31 -7.44 -11.14
CA GLY A 111 -19.65 -7.37 -10.55
C GLY A 111 -19.74 -6.43 -9.35
N GLU A 112 -20.96 -6.10 -8.92
CA GLU A 112 -21.23 -5.17 -7.81
C GLU A 112 -21.01 -5.79 -6.42
N ALA A 113 -21.27 -7.09 -6.29
CA ALA A 113 -21.16 -7.85 -5.06
C ALA A 113 -20.33 -9.13 -5.26
N ALA A 114 -19.35 -9.06 -6.15
CA ALA A 114 -18.50 -10.19 -6.48
C ALA A 114 -17.37 -10.37 -5.47
N LYS A 115 -16.93 -11.62 -5.30
CA LYS A 115 -15.67 -11.90 -4.61
C LYS A 115 -14.52 -11.35 -5.46
N PRO A 116 -13.48 -10.79 -4.82
CA PRO A 116 -12.31 -10.37 -5.56
C PRO A 116 -11.68 -11.54 -6.30
N GLU A 117 -11.42 -11.34 -7.59
CA GLU A 117 -10.80 -12.32 -8.48
C GLU A 117 -9.30 -12.07 -8.64
N ARG A 118 -8.89 -10.80 -8.53
CA ARG A 118 -7.51 -10.36 -8.70
C ARG A 118 -7.08 -9.49 -7.53
N TYR A 119 -5.80 -9.59 -7.19
CA TYR A 119 -5.21 -8.96 -6.03
C TYR A 119 -3.80 -8.50 -6.37
N ALA A 120 -3.42 -7.32 -5.90
CA ALA A 120 -2.06 -6.82 -6.02
C ALA A 120 -1.65 -6.08 -4.75
N VAL A 121 -0.34 -6.02 -4.51
CA VAL A 121 0.23 -5.20 -3.45
C VAL A 121 1.00 -4.06 -4.09
N LEU A 122 0.57 -2.84 -3.80
CA LEU A 122 1.25 -1.62 -4.19
C LEU A 122 2.09 -1.13 -3.01
N SER A 123 3.42 -1.12 -3.16
CA SER A 123 4.35 -0.58 -2.18
C SER A 123 5.16 0.55 -2.80
N CYS A 124 5.17 1.72 -2.16
CA CYS A 124 5.84 2.92 -2.67
C CYS A 124 6.87 3.45 -1.64
N PRO A 125 8.12 3.80 -2.02
CA PRO A 125 8.71 3.62 -3.33
C PRO A 125 8.85 2.13 -3.68
N ALA A 126 8.80 1.79 -4.96
CA ALA A 126 8.93 0.40 -5.41
C ALA A 126 10.28 -0.17 -4.91
N SER A 127 10.23 -1.11 -3.98
CA SER A 127 11.42 -1.74 -3.39
C SER A 127 12.03 -2.82 -4.28
N PHE A 128 11.25 -3.31 -5.24
CA PHE A 128 11.63 -4.33 -6.20
C PHE A 128 11.36 -3.76 -7.60
N ALA A 129 12.27 -4.04 -8.54
CA ALA A 129 12.39 -3.50 -9.89
C ALA A 129 11.16 -2.71 -10.44
N PRO A 130 11.38 -1.51 -11.01
CA PRO A 130 10.30 -0.69 -11.54
C PRO A 130 9.56 -1.45 -12.64
N LEU A 131 8.30 -1.84 -12.36
CA LEU A 131 7.33 -2.09 -13.41
C LEU A 131 6.65 -0.76 -13.68
N ARG A 132 6.58 -0.37 -14.95
CA ARG A 132 6.09 0.95 -15.37
C ARG A 132 4.72 1.25 -14.78
N GLU A 133 3.86 0.25 -14.72
CA GLU A 133 2.50 0.32 -14.19
C GLU A 133 2.51 0.64 -12.68
N ARG A 134 3.48 0.10 -11.92
CA ARG A 134 3.60 0.34 -10.47
C ARG A 134 4.06 1.75 -10.16
N ASP A 135 4.99 2.30 -10.93
CA ASP A 135 5.44 3.68 -10.75
C ASP A 135 4.34 4.69 -11.10
N GLU A 136 3.59 4.42 -12.18
CA GLU A 136 2.44 5.23 -12.56
C GLU A 136 1.34 5.18 -11.50
N ALA A 137 1.00 3.99 -10.98
CA ALA A 137 0.06 3.80 -9.89
C ALA A 137 0.49 4.55 -8.62
N CYS A 138 1.76 4.42 -8.18
CA CYS A 138 2.30 5.20 -7.07
C CYS A 138 2.16 6.71 -7.32
N GLY A 139 2.38 7.18 -8.55
CA GLY A 139 2.16 8.56 -8.96
C GLY A 139 0.72 9.02 -8.76
N VAL A 140 -0.25 8.20 -9.19
CA VAL A 140 -1.68 8.51 -9.01
C VAL A 140 -2.06 8.63 -7.53
N VAL A 141 -1.70 7.64 -6.71
CA VAL A 141 -2.04 7.64 -5.28
C VAL A 141 -1.33 8.77 -4.53
N ASN A 142 -0.10 9.12 -4.92
CA ASN A 142 0.64 10.26 -4.36
C ASN A 142 -0.09 11.59 -4.59
N ARG A 143 -0.71 11.81 -5.76
CA ARG A 143 -1.41 13.07 -6.07
C ARG A 143 -2.55 13.35 -5.08
N VAL A 144 -3.20 12.30 -4.61
CA VAL A 144 -4.31 12.37 -3.64
C VAL A 144 -3.87 12.03 -2.21
N LYS A 145 -2.57 11.91 -1.97
CA LYS A 145 -1.99 11.59 -0.64
C LYS A 145 -2.62 10.35 0.02
N GLY A 146 -2.95 9.33 -0.78
CA GLY A 146 -3.57 8.10 -0.31
C GLY A 146 -5.09 8.10 -0.27
N ASP A 147 -5.76 9.24 -0.49
CA ASP A 147 -7.22 9.32 -0.51
C ASP A 147 -7.78 9.13 -1.92
N LEU A 148 -8.05 7.88 -2.29
CA LEU A 148 -8.54 7.53 -3.62
C LEU A 148 -9.92 8.13 -3.94
N THR A 149 -10.69 8.59 -2.94
CA THR A 149 -11.99 9.25 -3.17
C THR A 149 -11.84 10.63 -3.82
N GLN A 150 -10.66 11.24 -3.72
CA GLN A 150 -10.37 12.53 -4.34
C GLN A 150 -9.94 12.41 -5.81
N LEU A 151 -9.78 11.18 -6.32
CA LEU A 151 -9.46 10.96 -7.72
C LEU A 151 -10.62 11.41 -8.61
N LYS A 152 -10.27 12.12 -9.68
CA LYS A 152 -11.23 12.62 -10.66
C LYS A 152 -11.02 11.90 -11.98
N PRO A 153 -12.11 11.55 -12.68
CA PRO A 153 -12.03 10.95 -14.00
C PRO A 153 -11.31 11.86 -14.99
N SER A 154 -10.54 11.23 -15.87
CA SER A 154 -9.89 11.88 -16.99
C SER A 154 -10.94 12.55 -17.88
N GLN A 155 -10.78 13.85 -18.12
CA GLN A 155 -11.70 14.63 -18.96
C GLN A 155 -11.58 14.30 -20.45
N ASN A 156 -10.52 13.59 -20.85
CA ASN A 156 -10.23 13.23 -22.25
C ASN A 156 -10.58 11.77 -22.59
N THR A 157 -11.21 11.03 -21.68
CA THR A 157 -11.54 9.62 -21.87
C THR A 157 -13.05 9.44 -22.04
N PHE A 158 -13.46 8.92 -23.19
CA PHE A 158 -14.86 8.59 -23.47
C PHE A 158 -15.08 7.11 -23.25
N CYS A 159 -15.99 6.77 -22.32
CA CYS A 159 -16.32 5.39 -22.02
C CYS A 159 -17.63 4.96 -22.66
N PRO A 160 -17.73 3.70 -23.13
CA PRO A 160 -18.97 3.15 -23.65
C PRO A 160 -20.04 3.11 -22.54
N MET A 161 -21.30 3.25 -22.93
CA MET A 161 -22.46 3.15 -22.02
C MET A 161 -22.87 1.70 -21.71
N MET A 162 -21.95 0.75 -21.88
CA MET A 162 -22.23 -0.64 -21.53
C MET A 162 -22.12 -0.82 -20.01
N PHE A 163 -23.07 -1.55 -19.45
CA PHE A 163 -23.07 -1.90 -18.04
C PHE A 163 -22.42 -3.27 -17.84
N SER A 164 -21.23 -3.26 -17.27
CA SER A 164 -20.44 -4.44 -16.93
C SER A 164 -19.68 -4.12 -15.64
N PRO A 165 -20.37 -4.09 -14.49
CA PRO A 165 -19.88 -3.44 -13.29
C PRO A 165 -18.60 -4.08 -12.78
N VAL A 166 -17.72 -3.25 -12.22
CA VAL A 166 -16.46 -3.69 -11.61
C VAL A 166 -16.33 -3.07 -10.23
N THR A 167 -16.06 -3.89 -9.22
CA THR A 167 -15.84 -3.43 -7.85
C THR A 167 -14.37 -3.52 -7.52
N VAL A 168 -13.79 -2.41 -7.12
CA VAL A 168 -12.40 -2.34 -6.69
C VAL A 168 -12.31 -1.95 -5.22
N THR A 169 -11.30 -2.47 -4.55
CA THR A 169 -11.00 -2.07 -3.18
C THR A 169 -9.52 -1.78 -3.01
N ALA A 170 -9.20 -0.84 -2.13
CA ALA A 170 -7.84 -0.57 -1.70
C ALA A 170 -7.82 -0.41 -0.17
N HIS A 171 -7.01 -1.22 0.49
CA HIS A 171 -6.86 -1.20 1.93
C HIS A 171 -5.39 -1.15 2.33
N GLY A 172 -5.03 -0.34 3.31
CA GLY A 172 -3.66 -0.34 3.83
C GLY A 172 -3.26 0.94 4.54
N ILE A 173 -1.98 1.29 4.43
CA ILE A 173 -1.40 2.45 5.09
C ILE A 173 -0.73 3.32 4.04
N TRP A 174 -1.01 4.62 4.08
CA TRP A 174 -0.34 5.64 3.27
C TRP A 174 0.13 6.80 4.14
N ASP A 175 1.44 6.99 4.27
CA ASP A 175 2.06 8.04 5.11
C ASP A 175 1.46 8.09 6.53
N GLY A 176 1.29 6.90 7.12
CA GLY A 176 0.74 6.74 8.47
C GLY A 176 -0.78 6.85 8.58
N ARG A 177 -1.50 7.06 7.47
CA ARG A 177 -2.97 7.09 7.43
C ARG A 177 -3.52 5.76 6.96
N TYR A 178 -4.57 5.28 7.61
CA TYR A 178 -5.32 4.13 7.11
C TYR A 178 -6.10 4.54 5.86
N VAL A 179 -5.94 3.76 4.79
CA VAL A 179 -6.70 3.91 3.55
C VAL A 179 -7.71 2.78 3.52
N ASP A 180 -8.98 3.14 3.38
CA ASP A 180 -10.08 2.23 3.10
C ASP A 180 -10.88 2.81 1.95
N PHE A 181 -10.84 2.12 0.81
CA PHE A 181 -11.53 2.54 -0.39
C PHE A 181 -12.25 1.35 -0.98
N LYS A 182 -13.53 1.53 -1.28
CA LYS A 182 -14.33 0.60 -2.05
C LYS A 182 -15.20 1.40 -3.00
N HIS A 183 -15.16 1.04 -4.27
CA HIS A 183 -16.01 1.67 -5.27
C HIS A 183 -16.40 0.68 -6.36
N THR A 184 -17.63 0.84 -6.85
CA THR A 184 -18.17 0.05 -7.96
C THR A 184 -18.39 0.98 -9.14
N PHE A 185 -17.69 0.71 -10.24
CA PHE A 185 -17.83 1.46 -11.49
C PHE A 185 -18.79 0.73 -12.43
N GLY A 186 -19.44 1.45 -13.34
CA GLY A 186 -20.38 0.88 -14.31
C GLY A 186 -19.70 -0.03 -15.33
N ASN A 187 -18.42 0.22 -15.62
CA ASN A 187 -17.55 -0.64 -16.41
C ASN A 187 -16.06 -0.39 -16.15
N ALA A 188 -15.20 -1.24 -16.70
CA ALA A 188 -13.75 -1.14 -16.56
C ALA A 188 -13.15 0.14 -17.18
N CYS A 189 -13.77 0.72 -18.22
CA CYS A 189 -13.32 1.99 -18.78
C CYS A 189 -13.54 3.14 -17.79
N GLU A 190 -14.71 3.21 -17.15
CA GLU A 190 -15.01 4.22 -16.15
C GLU A 190 -14.05 4.12 -14.95
N MET A 191 -13.77 2.90 -14.49
CA MET A 191 -12.76 2.63 -13.47
C MET A 191 -11.40 3.20 -13.90
N HIS A 192 -10.89 2.80 -15.07
CA HIS A 192 -9.59 3.25 -15.55
C HIS A 192 -9.52 4.77 -15.75
N SER A 193 -10.61 5.40 -16.22
CA SER A 193 -10.69 6.85 -16.36
C SER A 193 -10.59 7.55 -14.99
N ALA A 194 -11.27 7.03 -13.96
CA ALA A 194 -11.26 7.57 -12.60
C ALA A 194 -9.95 7.33 -11.86
N THR A 195 -9.40 6.12 -11.96
CA THR A 195 -8.30 5.66 -11.10
C THR A 195 -6.96 5.56 -11.80
N GLY A 196 -6.92 5.74 -13.13
CA GLY A 196 -5.73 5.46 -13.94
C GLY A 196 -5.26 4.01 -13.80
N SER A 197 -3.95 3.82 -13.74
CA SER A 197 -3.28 2.50 -13.64
C SER A 197 -3.28 1.87 -12.25
N VAL A 198 -3.97 2.45 -11.26
CA VAL A 198 -3.98 1.91 -9.89
C VAL A 198 -4.56 0.50 -9.83
N PHE A 199 -5.63 0.21 -10.58
CA PHE A 199 -6.32 -1.10 -10.57
C PHE A 199 -6.11 -1.93 -11.85
N ASP A 200 -5.04 -1.65 -12.60
CA ASP A 200 -4.64 -2.44 -13.76
C ASP A 200 -3.81 -3.66 -13.31
N ILE A 201 -4.49 -4.65 -12.72
CA ILE A 201 -3.92 -5.81 -12.00
C ILE A 201 -4.40 -7.15 -12.53
#